data_AF-A0AAX3Y6U8-F1
#
_entry.id   AF-A0AAX3Y6U8-F1
#
_cell.length_a   1.000
_cell.length_b   1.000
_cell.length_c   1.000
_cell.angle_alpha   90.00
_cell.angle_beta   90.00
_cell.angle_gamma   90.00
#
_symmetry.space_group_name_H-M   'P 1'
#
loop_
_entity.id
_entity.type
_entity.pdbx_description
1 polymer ?
#
loop_
_entity_poly.entity_id
_entity_poly.type
_entity_poly.pdbx_seq_one_letter_code
_entity_poly.pdbx_strand_id
1 'polypeptide(L)'
;MTIQAEATMGDRPEDRVDRPEDRVDGTEERYNPYTGRRVVAGVDDAVPTAAQLGLEPPRFCEACGRRMVVQISPDGWWAKCSRHGVFDSIYGGRR
;
A
#
# COMPACT_ATOMS: atom_id res chain seq x y z
N MET A 1 49.10 34.70 -35.52
CA MET A 1 47.68 34.82 -35.15
C MET A 1 47.02 33.47 -35.44
N THR A 2 46.35 32.74 -34.56
CA THR A 2 46.28 32.65 -33.10
C THR A 2 45.72 31.24 -32.86
N ILE A 3 46.40 30.49 -32.00
CA ILE A 3 45.97 29.27 -31.30
C ILE A 3 44.50 29.32 -30.85
N GLN A 4 43.72 28.30 -31.21
CA GLN A 4 42.47 27.89 -30.56
C GLN A 4 42.35 26.37 -30.75
N ALA A 5 41.88 25.54 -29.81
CA ALA A 5 41.76 25.58 -28.37
C ALA A 5 41.49 24.11 -28.00
N GLU A 6 42.19 23.61 -26.99
CA GLU A 6 41.89 22.36 -26.31
C GLU A 6 40.51 22.36 -25.64
N ALA A 7 39.72 21.29 -25.82
CA ALA A 7 38.54 21.02 -24.99
C ALA A 7 38.25 19.51 -24.88
N THR A 8 38.69 18.96 -23.74
CA THR A 8 37.94 18.09 -22.81
C THR A 8 37.39 16.74 -23.27
N MET A 9 38.16 15.69 -22.90
CA MET A 9 37.76 14.61 -21.99
C MET A 9 36.29 14.61 -21.53
N GLY A 10 35.60 13.50 -21.80
CA GLY A 10 34.48 13.03 -20.97
C GLY A 10 33.18 12.76 -21.72
N ASP A 11 33.10 11.64 -22.43
CA ASP A 11 31.79 11.00 -22.66
C ASP A 11 31.88 9.59 -22.05
N ARG A 12 31.54 9.52 -20.76
CA ARG A 12 31.36 8.23 -20.06
C ARG A 12 30.11 7.59 -20.67
N PRO A 13 30.15 6.32 -21.09
CA PRO A 13 28.90 5.62 -21.36
C PRO A 13 28.12 5.60 -20.05
N GLU A 14 26.95 6.23 -20.08
CA GLU A 14 25.98 6.14 -19.01
C GLU A 14 25.46 4.72 -19.04
N ASP A 15 26.12 3.86 -18.27
CA ASP A 15 25.65 2.55 -17.90
C ASP A 15 24.34 2.76 -17.15
N ARG A 16 23.26 2.95 -17.93
CA ARG A 16 21.89 2.87 -17.46
C ARG A 16 21.65 1.40 -17.19
N VAL A 17 22.25 0.91 -16.11
CA VAL A 17 21.77 -0.25 -15.40
C VAL A 17 20.33 0.09 -15.06
N ASP A 18 19.40 -0.48 -15.81
CA ASP A 18 17.99 -0.51 -15.48
C ASP A 18 17.92 -1.08 -14.07
N ARG A 19 17.74 -0.19 -13.08
CA ARG A 19 17.80 -0.52 -11.65
C ARG A 19 16.63 -1.47 -11.40
N PRO A 20 16.86 -2.78 -11.16
CA PRO A 20 15.79 -3.76 -11.16
C PRO A 20 15.06 -3.77 -9.81
N GLU A 21 14.74 -2.59 -9.25
CA GLU A 21 14.09 -2.48 -7.95
C GLU A 21 12.58 -2.29 -8.03
N ASP A 22 12.00 -2.43 -9.22
CA ASP A 22 10.55 -2.48 -9.43
C ASP A 22 10.10 -3.79 -10.10
N ARG A 23 10.81 -4.90 -9.91
CA ARG A 23 10.21 -6.23 -10.10
C ARG A 23 9.76 -6.75 -8.74
N VAL A 24 8.63 -6.23 -8.26
CA VAL A 24 7.88 -6.91 -7.21
C VAL A 24 7.23 -8.13 -7.85
N ASP A 25 7.88 -9.28 -7.68
CA ASP A 25 7.36 -10.60 -8.03
C ASP A 25 6.09 -10.88 -7.22
N GLY A 26 4.94 -10.53 -7.80
CA GLY A 26 3.71 -11.32 -7.91
C GLY A 26 3.08 -12.01 -6.69
N THR A 27 3.61 -11.88 -5.48
CA THR A 27 3.05 -12.48 -4.26
C THR A 27 2.21 -11.43 -3.55
N GLU A 28 0.99 -11.23 -4.05
CA GLU A 28 -0.13 -10.45 -3.52
C GLU A 28 0.24 -9.51 -2.35
N GLU A 29 0.72 -8.30 -2.69
CA GLU A 29 1.05 -7.27 -1.71
C GLU A 29 -0.16 -7.03 -0.79
N ARG A 30 -0.05 -7.45 0.48
CA ARG A 30 -1.09 -7.23 1.49
C ARG A 30 -0.83 -5.98 2.29
N TYR A 31 -1.91 -5.37 2.75
CA TYR A 31 -1.90 -4.15 3.52
C TYR A 31 -2.61 -4.39 4.85
N ASN A 32 -2.10 -3.79 5.92
CA ASN A 32 -2.77 -3.82 7.20
C ASN A 32 -4.08 -3.00 7.11
N PRO A 33 -5.24 -3.60 7.40
CA PRO A 33 -6.54 -2.93 7.22
C PRO A 33 -6.79 -1.78 8.21
N TYR A 34 -5.98 -1.64 9.26
CA TYR A 34 -6.14 -0.60 10.28
C TYR A 34 -5.15 0.54 10.13
N THR A 35 -3.93 0.26 9.67
CA THR A 35 -2.87 1.28 9.50
C THR A 35 -2.65 1.69 8.04
N GLY A 36 -3.04 0.83 7.09
CA GLY A 36 -2.79 1.00 5.65
C GLY A 36 -1.36 0.72 5.22
N ARG A 37 -0.48 0.26 6.12
CA ARG A 37 0.92 -0.07 5.79
C ARG A 37 0.99 -1.41 5.06
N ARG A 38 1.98 -1.54 4.17
CA ARG A 38 2.32 -2.81 3.51
C ARG A 38 2.80 -3.81 4.55
N VAL A 39 2.29 -5.04 4.46
CA VAL A 39 2.74 -6.18 5.25
C VAL A 39 4.04 -6.67 4.63
N VAL A 40 5.16 -6.41 5.30
CA VAL A 40 6.49 -6.84 4.88
C VAL A 40 6.99 -7.89 5.89
N ALA A 41 7.53 -8.99 5.39
CA ALA A 41 8.06 -10.05 6.26
C ALA A 41 9.15 -9.50 7.19
N GLY A 42 9.02 -9.75 8.50
CA GLY A 42 9.97 -9.31 9.52
C GLY A 42 9.80 -7.85 9.99
N VAL A 43 8.78 -7.13 9.51
CA VAL A 43 8.42 -5.80 10.02
C VAL A 43 7.13 -5.90 10.82
N ASP A 44 7.21 -5.61 12.12
CA ASP A 44 6.02 -5.52 12.96
C ASP A 44 5.18 -4.29 12.61
N ASP A 45 3.89 -4.50 12.32
CA ASP A 45 2.93 -3.42 12.18
C ASP A 45 1.83 -3.58 13.23
N ALA A 46 2.00 -2.87 14.34
CA ALA A 46 1.14 -2.99 15.51
C ALA A 46 -0.32 -2.64 15.16
N VAL A 47 -1.21 -3.59 15.38
CA VAL A 47 -2.66 -3.39 15.27
C VAL A 47 -3.17 -2.75 16.56
N PRO A 48 -3.97 -1.67 16.50
CA PRO A 48 -4.56 -1.07 17.69
C PRO A 48 -5.33 -2.10 18.52
N THR A 49 -5.28 -2.00 19.86
CA THR A 49 -5.99 -2.95 20.75
C THR A 49 -7.49 -3.02 20.46
N ALA A 50 -8.12 -1.89 20.11
CA ALA A 50 -9.54 -1.86 19.74
C ALA A 50 -9.84 -2.70 18.47
N ALA A 51 -8.93 -2.71 17.51
CA ALA A 51 -9.03 -3.53 16.31
C ALA A 51 -8.80 -5.03 16.61
N GLN A 52 -7.89 -5.35 17.53
CA GLN A 52 -7.70 -6.74 17.99
C GLN A 52 -8.95 -7.29 18.70
N LEU A 53 -9.72 -6.42 19.36
CA LEU A 53 -11.00 -6.75 20.00
C LEU A 53 -12.19 -6.74 19.02
N GLY A 54 -11.97 -6.48 17.72
CA GLY A 54 -13.03 -6.42 16.70
C GLY A 54 -13.97 -5.23 16.82
N LEU A 55 -13.63 -4.24 17.66
CA LEU A 55 -14.46 -3.06 17.94
C LEU A 55 -14.22 -1.93 16.94
N GLU A 56 -13.11 -1.98 16.20
CA GLU A 56 -12.79 -0.98 15.18
C GLU A 56 -12.99 -1.55 13.77
N PRO A 57 -13.73 -0.87 12.89
CA PRO A 57 -13.83 -1.26 11.48
C PRO A 57 -12.50 -1.08 10.73
N PRO A 58 -12.21 -1.93 9.73
CA PRO A 58 -11.08 -1.77 8.83
C PRO A 58 -11.26 -0.48 8.02
N ARG A 59 -10.21 0.35 8.00
CA ARG A 59 -10.21 1.65 7.31
C ARG A 59 -9.49 1.58 5.97
N PHE A 60 -8.70 0.55 5.75
CA PHE A 60 -7.91 0.34 4.54
C PHE A 60 -8.18 -1.03 3.94
N CYS A 61 -8.18 -1.09 2.61
CA CYS A 61 -8.38 -2.35 1.92
C CYS A 61 -7.11 -3.20 1.99
N GLU A 62 -7.23 -4.45 2.46
CA GLU A 62 -6.11 -5.38 2.60
C GLU A 62 -5.41 -5.73 1.27
N ALA A 63 -6.11 -5.59 0.14
CA ALA A 63 -5.60 -5.92 -1.19
C ALA A 63 -5.00 -4.72 -1.95
N CYS A 64 -5.21 -3.46 -1.54
CA CYS A 64 -4.58 -2.32 -2.23
C CYS A 64 -4.16 -1.14 -1.34
N GLY A 65 -4.36 -1.22 -0.02
CA GLY A 65 -4.00 -0.14 0.91
C GLY A 65 -4.83 1.13 0.79
N ARG A 66 -5.82 1.20 -0.10
CA ARG A 66 -6.67 2.39 -0.26
C ARG A 66 -7.60 2.55 0.95
N ARG A 67 -7.77 3.80 1.39
CA ARG A 67 -8.76 4.13 2.43
C ARG A 67 -10.18 3.84 1.93
N MET A 68 -10.94 3.12 2.74
CA MET A 68 -12.32 2.72 2.49
C MET A 68 -13.30 3.76 3.07
N VAL A 69 -14.51 3.77 2.54
CA VAL A 69 -15.64 4.46 3.19
C VAL A 69 -16.22 3.52 4.22
N VAL A 70 -16.31 3.96 5.48
CA VAL A 70 -16.77 3.14 6.60
C VAL A 70 -18.06 3.74 7.16
N GLN A 71 -19.05 2.89 7.40
CA GLN A 71 -20.26 3.25 8.14
C GLN A 71 -20.45 2.30 9.32
N ILE A 72 -20.73 2.89 10.48
CA ILE A 72 -20.95 2.20 11.74
C ILE A 72 -22.44 2.29 12.07
N SER A 73 -23.02 1.16 12.47
CA SER A 73 -24.38 1.00 12.99
C SER A 73 -24.31 0.32 14.37
N PRO A 74 -25.37 0.39 15.19
CA PRO A 74 -25.40 -0.33 16.47
C PRO A 74 -25.20 -1.84 16.33
N ASP A 75 -25.66 -2.43 15.23
CA ASP A 75 -25.60 -3.87 14.97
C ASP A 75 -24.25 -4.32 14.35
N GLY A 76 -23.43 -3.38 13.88
CA GLY A 76 -22.16 -3.68 13.20
C GLY A 76 -21.69 -2.57 12.26
N TRP A 77 -20.77 -2.89 11.35
CA TRP A 77 -20.20 -1.94 10.40
C TRP A 77 -20.07 -2.54 9.00
N TRP A 78 -20.01 -1.66 8.01
CA TRP A 78 -19.56 -2.01 6.66
C TRP A 78 -18.50 -1.01 6.20
N ALA A 79 -17.57 -1.50 5.38
CA ALA A 79 -16.49 -0.74 4.79
C ALA A 79 -16.41 -1.05 3.29
N LYS A 80 -16.40 -0.02 2.44
CA LYS A 80 -16.35 -0.18 0.98
C LYS A 80 -15.04 0.34 0.41
N CYS A 81 -14.32 -0.55 -0.25
CA CYS A 81 -13.24 -0.22 -1.17
C CYS A 81 -13.82 0.12 -2.55
N SER A 82 -13.32 1.19 -3.17
CA SER A 82 -13.73 1.58 -4.53
C SER A 82 -13.34 0.56 -5.61
N ARG A 83 -12.32 -0.29 -5.35
CA ARG A 83 -11.84 -1.31 -6.30
C ARG A 83 -12.27 -2.73 -5.94
N HIS A 84 -12.29 -3.06 -4.66
CA HIS A 84 -12.39 -4.46 -4.20
C HIS A 84 -13.74 -4.82 -3.55
N GLY A 85 -14.66 -3.85 -3.43
CA GLY A 85 -16.01 -4.13 -2.94
C GLY A 85 -16.20 -3.83 -1.46
N VAL A 86 -17.16 -4.51 -0.84
CA VAL A 86 -17.64 -4.24 0.52
C VAL A 86 -17.19 -5.35 1.47
N PHE A 87 -16.74 -4.94 2.65
CA PHE A 87 -16.42 -5.77 3.81
C PHE A 87 -17.40 -5.42 4.92
N ASP A 88 -17.94 -6.39 5.62
CA ASP A 88 -18.93 -6.18 6.67
C ASP A 88 -18.61 -7.00 7.92
N SER A 89 -19.07 -6.50 9.07
CA SER A 89 -18.86 -7.17 10.35
C SER A 89 -19.88 -8.26 10.65
N ILE A 90 -20.92 -8.42 9.82
CA ILE A 90 -22.09 -9.25 10.14
C ILE A 90 -22.41 -10.24 9.01
N TYR A 91 -22.26 -11.54 9.28
CA TYR A 91 -22.90 -12.61 8.49
C TYR A 91 -24.43 -12.70 8.69
N GLY A 92 -25.10 -11.62 9.11
CA GLY A 92 -26.43 -11.65 9.73
C GLY A 92 -27.30 -10.46 9.38
N GLY A 93 -28.07 -10.59 8.29
CA GLY A 93 -29.35 -9.91 8.16
C GLY A 93 -29.30 -8.47 7.66
N ARG A 94 -29.17 -8.33 6.33
CA ARG A 94 -29.65 -7.13 5.62
C ARG A 94 -31.14 -6.94 5.92
N ARG A 95 -31.54 -5.72 6.26
CA ARG A 95 -32.91 -5.21 6.17
C ARG A 95 -32.97 -4.15 5.08
#